data_AF-A0A7I7RA48-F1
#
_entry.id   AF-A0A7I7RA48-F1
#
_cell.length_a   1.000
_cell.length_b   1.000
_cell.length_c   1.000
_cell.angle_alpha   90.00
_cell.angle_beta   90.00
_cell.angle_gamma   90.00
#
_symmetry.space_group_name_H-M   'P 1'
#
loop_
_entity.id
_entity.type
_entity.pdbx_description
1 polymer ?
#
loop_
_entity_poly.entity_id
_entity_poly.type
_entity_poly.pdbx_seq_one_letter_code
_entity_poly.pdbx_strand_id
1 'polypeptide(L)' 'MHQTITVVLRDGRKIIAHGDVIHDEANSLIVSGDPGTYMNFNWDFVAYYVVSPYEENADV' A
#
# COMPACT_ATOMS: atom_id res chain seq x y z
N MET A 1 9.83 7.49 7.04
CA MET A 1 9.17 6.67 8.08
C MET A 1 8.57 5.51 7.35
N HIS A 2 8.91 4.26 7.65
CA HIS A 2 8.24 3.15 6.98
C HIS A 2 6.78 3.09 7.46
N GLN A 3 5.84 2.76 6.58
CA GLN A 3 4.43 2.50 6.91
C GLN A 3 4.05 1.13 6.34
N THR A 4 3.12 0.44 6.99
CA THR A 4 2.52 -0.77 6.42
C THR A 4 1.27 -0.37 5.66
N ILE A 5 1.25 -0.72 4.38
CA ILE A 5 0.18 -0.38 3.44
C ILE A 5 -0.51 -1.69 3.06
N THR A 6 -1.79 -1.79 3.40
CA THR A 6 -2.64 -2.89 3.00
C THR A 6 -3.58 -2.41 1.90
N VAL A 7 -3.48 -3.01 0.70
CA VAL A 7 -4.40 -2.77 -0.41
C VAL A 7 -5.34 -3.96 -0.54
N VAL A 8 -6.65 -3.71 -0.52
CA VAL A 8 -7.68 -4.71 -0.74
C VAL A 8 -8.31 -4.47 -2.10
N LEU A 9 -8.23 -5.49 -2.97
CA LEU A 9 -8.79 -5.45 -4.31
C LEU A 9 -10.26 -5.91 -4.29
N ARG A 10 -11.03 -5.47 -5.28
CA ARG A 10 -12.46 -5.83 -5.43
C ARG A 10 -12.72 -7.33 -5.62
N ASP A 11 -11.71 -8.07 -6.08
CA ASP A 11 -11.76 -9.53 -6.21
C ASP A 11 -11.45 -10.28 -4.91
N GLY A 12 -11.22 -9.55 -3.81
CA GLY A 12 -10.94 -10.10 -2.49
C GLY A 12 -9.45 -10.38 -2.22
N ARG A 13 -8.55 -10.16 -3.19
CA ARG A 13 -7.11 -10.27 -2.93
C ARG A 13 -6.64 -9.15 -2.01
N LYS A 14 -5.71 -9.50 -1.13
CA LYS A 14 -5.05 -8.58 -0.19
C LYS A 14 -3.56 -8.51 -0.52
N ILE A 15 -3.04 -7.30 -0.67
CA ILE A 15 -1.63 -7.02 -0.92
C ILE A 15 -1.10 -6.18 0.25
N ILE A 16 0.03 -6.59 0.82
CA ILE A 16 0.67 -5.89 1.93
C ILE A 16 2.05 -5.45 1.47
N ALA A 17 2.36 -4.19 1.71
CA ALA A 17 3.60 -3.55 1.30
C ALA A 17 4.10 -2.62 2.39
N HIS A 18 5.42 -2.43 2.46
CA HIS A 18 6.02 -1.45 3.37
C HIS A 18 6.57 -0.30 2.55
N GLY A 19 6.24 0.94 2.91
CA GLY A 19 6.70 2.11 2.17
C GLY A 19 5.78 3.31 2.33
N ASP A 20 5.74 4.14 1.29
CA ASP A 20 4.93 5.34 1.23
C ASP A 20 3.81 5.20 0.18
N VAL A 21 2.67 5.84 0.46
CA VAL A 21 1.57 5.98 -0.50
C VAL A 21 1.71 7.29 -1.26
N ILE A 22 1.67 7.19 -2.59
CA ILE A 22 1.61 8.33 -3.49
C ILE A 22 0.25 8.26 -4.20
N HIS A 23 -0.59 9.27 -3.99
CA HIS A 23 -1.86 9.39 -4.69
C HIS A 23 -1.65 10.12 -6.01
N ASP A 24 -1.88 9.42 -7.12
CA ASP A 24 -2.26 10.06 -8.37
C ASP A 24 -3.79 10.03 -8.45
N GLU A 25 -4.42 11.11 -7.97
CA GLU A 25 -5.88 11.24 -7.88
C GLU A 25 -6.59 11.01 -9.21
N ALA A 26 -5.89 11.16 -10.34
CA ALA A 26 -6.47 10.98 -11.65
C ALA A 26 -6.58 9.50 -12.07
N ASN A 27 -5.68 8.62 -11.64
CA ASN A 27 -5.54 7.31 -12.30
C ASN A 27 -5.17 6.13 -11.40
N SER A 28 -4.43 6.33 -10.30
CA SER A 28 -3.89 5.20 -9.55
C SER A 28 -3.48 5.47 -8.11
N LEU A 29 -3.47 4.38 -7.33
CA LEU A 29 -2.77 4.28 -6.06
C LEU A 29 -1.36 3.75 -6.32
N ILE A 30 -0.34 4.54 -6.01
CA ILE A 30 1.05 4.12 -6.12
C ILE A 30 1.58 3.83 -4.71
N VAL A 31 2.21 2.66 -4.56
CA VAL A 31 2.94 2.29 -3.35
C VAL A 31 4.42 2.19 -3.69
N SER A 32 5.23 3.07 -3.08
CA SER A 32 6.70 3.02 -3.20
C SER A 32 7.29 2.30 -2.00
N GLY A 33 7.72 1.06 -2.19
CA GLY A 33 8.35 0.23 -1.17
C GLY A 33 9.87 0.22 -1.22
N ASP A 34 10.48 -0.06 -0.07
CA ASP A 34 11.93 -0.13 0.10
C ASP A 34 12.45 -1.56 -0.20
N PRO A 35 13.51 -1.76 -1.04
CA PRO A 35 14.29 -0.76 -1.77
C PRO A 35 13.87 -0.67 -3.25
N GLY A 36 13.13 0.37 -3.59
CA GLY A 36 12.86 0.79 -4.97
C GLY A 36 11.76 0.04 -5.71
N THR A 37 10.91 -0.70 -4.99
CA THR A 37 9.76 -1.38 -5.61
C THR A 37 8.60 -0.40 -5.74
N TYR A 38 8.04 -0.27 -6.94
CA TYR A 38 6.83 0.52 -7.17
C TYR A 38 5.69 -0.40 -7.59
N MET A 39 4.59 -0.36 -6.83
CA MET A 39 3.34 -0.99 -7.23
C MET A 39 2.36 0.09 -7.64
N ASN A 40 1.73 -0.10 -8.79
CA ASN A 40 0.69 0.78 -9.32
C ASN A 40 -0.63 0.01 -9.38
N PHE A 41 -1.62 0.49 -8.64
CA PHE A 41 -2.96 -0.06 -8.60
C PHE A 41 -3.94 0.90 -9.26
N ASN A 42 -4.64 0.45 -10.30
CA ASN A 42 -5.76 1.19 -10.87
C ASN A 42 -6.94 1.18 -9.89
N TRP A 43 -7.52 2.36 -9.63
CA TRP A 43 -8.64 2.56 -8.71
C TRP A 43 -9.88 1.70 -9.01
N ASP A 44 -10.09 1.33 -10.28
CA ASP A 44 -11.18 0.44 -10.68
C ASP A 44 -11.11 -0.92 -9.97
N PHE A 45 -9.89 -1.38 -9.62
CA PHE A 45 -9.67 -2.66 -8.95
C PHE A 45 -9.46 -2.52 -7.44
N VAL A 46 -9.23 -1.31 -6.93
CA VAL A 46 -9.06 -1.07 -5.49
C VAL A 46 -10.43 -0.94 -4.83
N ALA A 47 -10.68 -1.75 -3.81
CA ALA A 47 -11.87 -1.60 -2.96
C ALA A 47 -11.59 -0.57 -1.87
N TYR A 48 -10.51 -0.75 -1.13
CA TYR A 48 -10.00 0.19 -0.14
C TYR A 48 -8.52 -0.10 0.16
N TYR A 49 -7.85 0.86 0.78
CA TYR A 49 -6.50 0.66 1.34
C TYR A 49 -6.46 1.18 2.77
N VAL A 50 -5.53 0.64 3.56
CA VAL A 50 -5.28 1.04 4.94
C VAL A 50 -3.80 1.28 5.11
N VAL A 51 -3.47 2.39 5.76
CA VAL A 51 -2.10 2.75 6.13
C VAL A 51 -2.00 2.65 7.65
N SER A 52 -1.09 1.83 8.14
CA SER A 52 -0.77 1.74 9.56
C SER A 52 0.70 2.10 9.78
N PRO A 53 1.07 2.58 10.99
CA PRO A 53 2.46 2.71 11.36
C PRO A 53 3.22 1.41 11.08
N TYR A 54 4.44 1.51 10.56
CA TYR A 54 5.32 0.35 10.49
C TYR A 54 5.80 0.04 11.89
N GLU A 55 5.24 -1.01 12.49
CA GLU A 55 5.78 -1.59 13.71
C GLU A 55 6.94 -2.49 13.30
N GLU A 56 8.14 -1.93 13.32
CA GLU A 56 9.39 -2.70 13.27
C GLU A 56 9.52 -3.44 14.61
N ASN A 57 8.77 -4.53 14.73
CA ASN A 57 8.70 -5.43 15.88
C ASN A 57 8.03 -4.85 17.14
N ALA A 58 6.84 -5.36 17.45
CA ALA A 58 6.36 -5.50 18.83
C ALA A 58 7.07 -6.69 19.53
N ASP A 59 8.39 -6.82 19.37
CA ASP A 59 9.20 -7.77 20.12
C ASP A 59 9.70 -7.07 21.40
N VAL A 60 8.89 -7.18 22.46
CA VAL A 60 9.35 -7.05 23.86
C VAL A 60 8.90 -8.27 24.64
#